data_AF-A0A820XN84-F1
#
_entry.id   AF-A0A820XN84-F1
#
_cell.length_a   1.000
_cell.length_b   1.000
_cell.length_c   1.000
_cell.angle_alpha   90.00
_cell.angle_beta   90.00
_cell.angle_gamma   90.00
#
_symmetry.space_group_name_H-M   'P 1'
#
loop_
_entity.id
_entity.type
_entity.pdbx_description
1 polymer ?
#
loop_
_entity_poly.entity_id
_entity_poly.type
_entity_poly.pdbx_seq_one_letter_code
_entity_poly.pdbx_strand_id
1 'polypeptide(L)'
;MKIILILVSLVYCFNAKLSTNSKCENCLGKIHTKQDLQLTKQSLIIDKNQTCYNRKYKFLIIVKSSGFVKRNLTRSTWAKEIIEYYSIPILYAIGYPKDPDLQKDIIAEDLKYHDLLQFNILENYYNLTLKTTSVLLWYDRYCSKNSQFLLYVDDDVLIHVDK
;
A
#
# COMPACT_ATOMS: atom_id res chain seq x y z
N MET A 1 18.26 -5.86 2.47
CA MET A 1 16.91 -5.24 2.51
C MET A 1 16.19 -5.73 3.76
N LYS A 2 15.71 -4.83 4.61
CA LYS A 2 14.87 -5.20 5.76
C LYS A 2 13.47 -4.64 5.51
N ILE A 3 12.47 -5.52 5.41
CA ILE A 3 11.07 -5.12 5.20
C ILE A 3 10.38 -5.19 6.55
N ILE A 4 9.74 -4.09 6.96
CA ILE A 4 8.85 -4.08 8.13
C ILE A 4 7.43 -3.94 7.58
N LEU A 5 6.77 -5.09 7.40
CA LEU A 5 5.34 -5.12 7.08
C LEU A 5 4.57 -4.97 8.40
N ILE A 6 4.05 -3.78 8.67
CA ILE A 6 3.11 -3.59 9.77
C ILE A 6 1.71 -3.78 9.17
N LEU A 7 1.34 -5.05 8.99
CA LEU A 7 -0.03 -5.44 8.70
C LEU A 7 -0.80 -5.38 10.02
N VAL A 8 -1.29 -4.20 10.42
CA VAL A 8 -2.35 -4.13 11.44
C VAL A 8 -3.69 -4.43 10.75
N SER A 9 -3.81 -5.60 10.11
CA SER A 9 -5.12 -6.21 10.16
C SER A 9 -5.36 -6.49 11.63
N LEU A 10 -6.37 -5.89 12.23
CA LEU A 10 -6.94 -6.40 13.47
C LEU A 10 -7.31 -7.86 13.20
N VAL A 11 -6.37 -8.77 13.41
CA VAL A 11 -6.64 -10.18 13.54
C VAL A 11 -7.32 -10.31 14.90
N TYR A 12 -8.60 -9.96 14.96
CA TYR A 12 -9.55 -10.53 15.91
C TYR A 12 -9.77 -12.02 15.58
N CYS A 13 -8.69 -12.77 15.45
CA CYS A 13 -8.69 -14.24 15.41
C CYS A 13 -7.58 -14.78 16.32
N PHE A 14 -7.38 -14.16 17.49
CA PHE A 14 -6.81 -14.85 18.65
C PHE A 14 -7.91 -14.97 19.70
N ASN A 15 -8.36 -16.20 19.93
CA ASN A 15 -9.39 -16.66 20.89
C ASN A 15 -10.84 -16.85 20.39
N ALA A 16 -11.09 -16.97 19.08
CA ALA A 16 -12.15 -17.90 18.69
C ALA A 16 -11.52 -19.29 18.72
N LYS A 17 -11.99 -20.17 19.61
CA LYS A 17 -11.83 -21.62 19.43
C LYS A 17 -12.06 -21.89 17.94
N LEU A 18 -11.05 -22.36 17.21
CA LEU A 18 -11.28 -23.06 15.96
C LEU A 18 -12.11 -24.28 16.34
N SER A 19 -13.43 -24.07 16.40
CA SER A 19 -14.41 -25.13 16.45
C SER A 19 -14.19 -25.92 15.17
N THR A 20 -13.54 -27.06 15.31
CA THR A 20 -13.33 -28.05 14.26
C THR A 20 -14.64 -28.70 13.80
N ASN A 21 -15.82 -28.15 14.17
CA ASN A 21 -17.12 -28.73 13.88
C ASN A 21 -18.12 -27.80 13.16
N SER A 22 -17.69 -26.67 12.60
CA SER A 22 -18.42 -26.07 11.48
C SER A 22 -17.63 -26.35 10.21
N LYS A 23 -18.03 -27.36 9.44
CA LYS A 23 -17.65 -27.43 8.02
C LYS A 23 -18.01 -26.08 7.40
N CYS A 24 -17.02 -25.28 7.08
CA CYS A 24 -17.21 -24.15 6.20
C CYS A 24 -17.41 -24.74 4.79
N GLU A 25 -18.66 -25.02 4.41
CA GLU A 25 -19.01 -25.69 3.15
C GLU A 25 -18.67 -24.87 1.90
N ASN A 26 -18.13 -23.64 2.04
CA ASN A 26 -17.62 -22.83 0.94
C ASN A 26 -16.45 -21.90 1.34
N CYS A 27 -15.49 -22.39 2.14
CA CYS A 27 -14.23 -21.68 2.39
C CYS A 27 -13.24 -21.81 1.22
N LEU A 28 -13.72 -21.74 -0.02
CA LEU A 28 -12.87 -21.54 -1.19
C LEU A 28 -12.43 -20.07 -1.19
N GLY A 29 -11.50 -19.73 -0.32
CA GLY A 29 -10.67 -18.55 -0.51
C GLY A 29 -10.07 -18.68 -1.91
N LYS A 30 -10.45 -17.77 -2.83
CA LYS A 30 -9.83 -17.73 -4.14
C LYS A 30 -8.33 -17.50 -3.93
N ILE A 31 -7.49 -18.26 -4.63
CA ILE A 31 -6.03 -18.11 -4.57
C ILE A 31 -5.60 -17.52 -5.90
N HIS A 32 -4.78 -16.47 -5.86
CA HIS A 32 -4.21 -15.89 -7.07
C HIS A 32 -3.38 -16.93 -7.82
N THR A 33 -3.67 -17.08 -9.11
CA THR A 33 -2.95 -17.98 -9.99
C THR A 33 -1.56 -17.43 -10.30
N LYS A 34 -0.70 -18.27 -10.90
CA LYS A 34 0.59 -17.79 -11.44
C LYS A 34 0.41 -16.68 -12.47
N GLN A 35 -0.68 -16.68 -13.22
CA GLN A 35 -0.99 -15.66 -14.22
C GLN A 35 -1.36 -14.33 -13.57
N ASP A 36 -2.17 -14.35 -12.50
CA ASP A 36 -2.49 -13.16 -11.72
C ASP A 36 -1.22 -12.50 -11.14
N LEU A 37 -0.29 -13.32 -10.65
CA LEU A 37 1.01 -12.86 -10.16
C LEU A 37 1.93 -12.30 -11.26
N GLN A 38 1.71 -12.62 -12.53
CA GLN A 38 2.49 -11.95 -13.60
C GLN A 38 2.04 -10.50 -13.80
N LEU A 39 0.78 -10.17 -13.52
CA LEU A 39 0.28 -8.80 -13.63
C LEU A 39 1.12 -7.85 -12.76
N THR A 40 1.52 -8.28 -11.57
CA THR A 40 2.27 -7.44 -10.61
C THR A 40 3.64 -7.00 -11.13
N LYS A 41 4.20 -7.63 -12.18
CA LYS A 41 5.54 -7.30 -12.71
C LYS A 41 5.55 -6.14 -13.70
N GLN A 42 4.40 -5.83 -14.31
CA GLN A 42 4.30 -4.89 -15.46
C GLN A 42 3.18 -3.86 -15.30
N SER A 43 2.47 -3.86 -14.18
CA SER A 43 1.19 -3.17 -14.03
C SER A 43 1.32 -1.87 -13.22
N LEU A 44 1.76 -0.78 -13.85
CA LEU A 44 1.88 0.55 -13.22
C LEU A 44 1.28 1.64 -14.11
N ILE A 45 0.49 2.55 -13.51
CA ILE A 45 -0.20 3.65 -14.19
C ILE A 45 0.40 4.99 -13.77
N ILE A 46 0.53 5.21 -12.46
CA ILE A 46 1.18 6.39 -11.88
C ILE A 46 2.45 5.91 -11.19
N ASP A 47 3.59 6.29 -11.75
CA ASP A 47 4.92 5.91 -11.25
C ASP A 47 5.56 7.05 -10.45
N LYS A 48 6.25 6.68 -9.37
CA LYS A 48 7.04 7.57 -8.53
C LYS A 48 8.51 7.14 -8.47
N ASN A 49 9.04 6.54 -9.54
CA ASN A 49 10.41 6.01 -9.59
C ASN A 49 11.52 6.99 -9.17
N GLN A 50 11.25 8.31 -9.19
CA GLN A 50 12.17 9.34 -8.74
C GLN A 50 12.21 9.51 -7.21
N THR A 51 11.30 8.91 -6.43
CA THR A 51 11.24 9.09 -4.97
C THR A 51 12.58 8.83 -4.30
N CYS A 52 13.28 7.75 -4.70
CA CYS A 52 14.57 7.36 -4.14
C CYS A 52 15.76 7.69 -5.05
N TYR A 53 15.53 8.42 -6.15
CA TYR A 53 16.61 8.79 -7.08
C TYR A 53 17.51 9.86 -6.44
N ASN A 54 18.81 9.58 -6.36
CA ASN A 54 19.83 10.44 -5.76
C ASN A 54 19.57 10.91 -4.32
N ARG A 55 18.62 10.29 -3.61
CA ARG A 55 18.35 10.53 -2.19
C ARG A 55 18.45 9.22 -1.42
N LYS A 56 18.93 9.29 -0.18
CA LYS A 56 18.99 8.13 0.71
C LYS A 56 18.05 8.37 1.89
N TYR A 57 17.23 7.38 2.18
CA TYR A 57 16.29 7.41 3.28
C TYR A 57 16.56 6.24 4.23
N LYS A 58 16.34 6.46 5.54
CA LYS A 58 16.30 5.34 6.48
C LYS A 58 15.03 4.53 6.27
N PHE A 59 13.90 5.21 6.09
CA PHE A 59 12.59 4.63 5.87
C PHE A 59 11.95 5.20 4.59
N LEU A 60 11.21 4.36 3.88
CA LEU A 60 10.14 4.77 2.97
C LEU A 60 8.84 4.21 3.54
N ILE A 61 7.81 5.04 3.65
CA ILE A 61 6.47 4.60 4.07
C ILE A 61 5.59 4.50 2.83
N ILE A 62 4.91 3.38 2.66
CA ILE A 62 3.87 3.22 1.65
C ILE A 62 2.57 2.81 2.35
N VAL A 63 1.54 3.61 2.16
CA VAL A 63 0.21 3.39 2.74
C VAL A 63 -0.68 2.69 1.70
N LYS A 64 -1.15 1.48 2.00
CA LYS A 64 -2.14 0.76 1.21
C LYS A 64 -3.50 1.42 1.42
N SER A 65 -4.00 2.10 0.38
CA SER A 65 -5.27 2.81 0.48
C SER A 65 -6.20 2.51 -0.69
N SER A 66 -7.51 2.55 -0.45
CA SER A 66 -8.53 2.41 -1.50
C SER A 66 -9.45 3.63 -1.63
N GLY A 67 -9.30 4.67 -0.78
CA GLY A 67 -10.25 5.79 -0.74
C GLY A 67 -9.61 7.15 -0.46
N PHE A 68 -10.05 8.17 -1.20
CA PHE A 68 -9.54 9.55 -1.08
C PHE A 68 -9.66 10.10 0.34
N VAL A 69 -10.80 9.91 1.00
CA VAL A 69 -11.07 10.42 2.36
C VAL A 69 -10.03 9.91 3.35
N LYS A 70 -9.72 8.61 3.31
CA LYS A 70 -8.74 8.00 4.21
C LYS A 70 -7.33 8.54 3.96
N ARG A 71 -6.90 8.63 2.69
CA ARG A 71 -5.62 9.27 2.35
C ARG A 71 -5.54 10.70 2.86
N ASN A 72 -6.61 11.47 2.68
CA ASN A 72 -6.64 12.86 3.12
C ASN A 72 -6.56 12.99 4.66
N LEU A 73 -7.22 12.09 5.40
CA LEU A 73 -7.10 12.02 6.86
C LEU A 73 -5.67 11.66 7.29
N THR A 74 -5.04 10.69 6.62
CA THR A 74 -3.63 10.36 6.87
C THR A 74 -2.72 11.57 6.61
N ARG A 75 -2.88 12.26 5.47
CA ARG A 75 -2.13 13.48 5.11
C ARG A 75 -2.30 14.60 6.14
N SER A 76 -3.50 14.78 6.69
CA SER A 76 -3.78 15.86 7.65
C SER A 76 -3.46 15.51 9.11
N THR A 77 -2.99 14.29 9.38
CA THR A 77 -2.67 13.81 10.73
C THR A 77 -1.19 13.39 10.80
N TRP A 78 -0.90 12.14 11.12
CA TRP A 78 0.45 11.67 11.43
C TRP A 78 1.42 11.78 10.25
N ALA A 79 0.95 11.68 8.99
CA ALA A 79 1.84 11.76 7.83
C ALA A 79 2.46 13.15 7.69
N LYS A 80 1.72 14.21 8.04
CA LYS A 80 2.23 15.57 8.03
C LYS A 80 3.42 15.71 8.98
N GLU A 81 3.25 15.24 10.22
CA GLU A 81 4.31 15.30 11.24
C GLU A 81 5.54 14.50 10.81
N ILE A 82 5.35 13.30 10.24
CA ILE A 82 6.45 12.47 9.76
C ILE A 82 7.26 13.17 8.65
N ILE A 83 6.57 13.80 7.69
CA ILE A 83 7.21 14.52 6.59
C ILE A 83 7.94 15.77 7.12
N GLU A 84 7.29 16.58 7.96
CA GLU A 84 7.83 17.85 8.45
C GLU A 84 9.00 17.66 9.42
N TYR A 85 8.91 16.71 10.36
CA TYR A 85 9.92 16.54 11.42
C TYR A 85 11.02 15.53 11.07
N TYR A 86 10.71 14.49 10.29
CA TYR A 86 11.66 13.40 10.00
C TYR A 86 12.07 13.31 8.53
N SER A 87 11.47 14.10 7.63
CA SER A 87 11.76 14.08 6.19
C SER A 87 11.65 12.67 5.57
N ILE A 88 10.76 11.84 6.10
CA ILE A 88 10.51 10.49 5.59
C ILE A 88 9.46 10.58 4.47
N PRO A 89 9.75 10.09 3.25
CA PRO A 89 8.79 10.09 2.16
C PRO A 89 7.64 9.11 2.44
N ILE A 90 6.43 9.53 2.08
CA ILE A 90 5.21 8.75 2.19
C ILE A 90 4.52 8.70 0.82
N LEU A 91 4.21 7.50 0.35
CA LEU A 91 3.42 7.28 -0.88
C LEU A 91 2.13 6.52 -0.55
N TYR A 92 1.09 6.72 -1.33
CA TYR A 92 -0.17 5.98 -1.22
C TYR A 92 -0.30 5.00 -2.38
N ALA A 93 -0.25 3.70 -2.07
CA ALA A 93 -0.47 2.64 -3.04
C ALA A 93 -1.97 2.45 -3.30
N ILE A 94 -2.37 2.62 -4.57
CA ILE A 94 -3.74 2.46 -5.06
C ILE A 94 -3.78 1.53 -6.28
N GLY A 95 -4.93 0.96 -6.57
CA GLY A 95 -5.24 0.16 -7.75
C GLY A 95 -6.08 0.95 -8.75
N TYR A 96 -6.51 0.27 -9.80
CA TYR A 96 -7.42 0.80 -10.81
C TYR A 96 -8.86 0.81 -10.26
N PRO A 97 -9.56 1.96 -10.26
CA PRO A 97 -10.92 2.02 -9.75
C PRO A 97 -11.88 1.22 -10.64
N LYS A 98 -13.00 0.74 -10.06
CA LYS A 98 -14.09 0.14 -10.85
C LYS A 98 -14.85 1.17 -11.67
N ASP A 99 -14.98 2.38 -11.11
CA ASP A 99 -15.68 3.49 -11.73
C ASP A 99 -14.68 4.35 -12.53
N PRO A 100 -14.87 4.52 -13.85
CA PRO A 100 -14.03 5.37 -14.67
C PRO A 100 -13.99 6.83 -14.24
N ASP A 101 -15.05 7.37 -13.64
CA ASP A 101 -15.06 8.77 -13.21
C ASP A 101 -14.12 8.98 -12.00
N LEU A 102 -13.98 7.98 -11.13
CA LEU A 102 -12.98 8.02 -10.05
C LEU A 102 -11.55 8.07 -10.57
N GLN A 103 -11.27 7.59 -11.79
CA GLN A 103 -9.92 7.70 -12.36
C GLN A 103 -9.54 9.16 -12.66
N LYS A 104 -10.51 10.00 -13.06
CA LYS A 104 -10.28 11.44 -13.27
C LYS A 104 -9.94 12.12 -11.95
N ASP A 105 -10.67 11.77 -10.88
CA ASP A 105 -10.42 12.30 -9.54
C ASP A 105 -9.05 11.86 -9.00
N ILE A 106 -8.64 10.62 -9.25
CA ILE A 106 -7.30 10.10 -8.90
C ILE A 106 -6.20 10.89 -9.62
N ILE A 107 -6.38 11.20 -10.91
CA ILE A 107 -5.41 12.01 -11.67
C ILE A 107 -5.34 13.42 -11.09
N ALA A 108 -6.48 14.05 -10.79
CA ALA A 108 -6.51 15.37 -10.15
C ALA A 108 -5.87 15.37 -8.76
N GLU A 109 -6.06 14.30 -7.98
CA GLU A 109 -5.40 14.09 -6.70
C GLU A 109 -3.88 13.98 -6.85
N ASP A 110 -3.38 13.17 -7.80
CA ASP A 110 -1.93 13.03 -8.02
C ASP A 110 -1.30 14.32 -8.53
N LEU A 111 -2.01 15.09 -9.34
CA LEU A 111 -1.56 16.42 -9.76
C LEU A 111 -1.44 17.41 -8.59
N LYS A 112 -2.23 17.21 -7.53
CA LYS A 112 -2.21 18.07 -6.33
C LYS A 112 -1.17 17.64 -5.30
N TYR A 113 -1.07 16.35 -5.01
CA TYR A 113 -0.25 15.84 -3.90
C TYR A 113 1.02 15.10 -4.33
N HIS A 114 1.07 14.62 -5.59
CA HIS A 114 2.22 13.92 -6.19
C HIS A 114 2.71 12.68 -5.43
N ASP A 115 1.86 12.08 -4.60
CA ASP A 115 2.20 10.99 -3.68
C ASP A 115 1.48 9.67 -4.01
N LEU A 116 0.77 9.59 -5.14
CA LEU A 116 0.06 8.35 -5.52
C LEU A 116 0.98 7.39 -6.28
N LEU A 117 0.94 6.12 -5.89
CA LEU A 117 1.54 5.01 -6.61
C LEU A 117 0.41 4.10 -7.10
N GLN A 118 0.04 4.20 -8.37
CA GLN A 118 -1.12 3.49 -8.92
C GLN A 118 -0.71 2.30 -9.77
N PHE A 119 -1.21 1.12 -9.39
CA PHE A 119 -1.03 -0.11 -10.15
C PHE A 119 -2.25 -0.39 -11.04
N ASN A 120 -2.03 -0.96 -12.23
CA ASN A 120 -3.08 -1.44 -13.14
C ASN A 120 -3.72 -2.77 -12.67
N ILE A 121 -4.14 -2.79 -11.40
CA ILE A 121 -4.82 -3.92 -10.75
C ILE A 121 -6.14 -3.42 -10.24
N LEU A 122 -7.25 -4.07 -10.60
CA LEU A 122 -8.57 -3.66 -10.14
C LEU A 122 -8.63 -3.56 -8.62
N GLU A 123 -9.02 -2.41 -8.10
CA GLU A 123 -9.13 -2.13 -6.67
C GLU A 123 -10.32 -2.90 -6.09
N ASN A 124 -10.00 -3.92 -5.31
CA ASN A 124 -10.94 -4.69 -4.51
C ASN A 124 -10.17 -5.47 -3.44
N TYR A 125 -10.91 -5.96 -2.45
CA TYR A 125 -10.34 -6.70 -1.32
C TYR A 125 -9.57 -7.96 -1.75
N TYR A 126 -10.09 -8.69 -2.73
CA TYR A 126 -9.45 -9.91 -3.24
C TYR A 126 -8.05 -9.65 -3.82
N ASN A 127 -7.87 -8.50 -4.47
CA ASN A 127 -6.62 -8.12 -5.14
C ASN A 127 -5.59 -7.43 -4.24
N LEU A 128 -5.84 -7.32 -2.93
CA LEU A 128 -4.90 -6.70 -1.99
C LEU A 128 -3.53 -7.40 -1.97
N THR A 129 -3.51 -8.72 -2.15
CA THR A 129 -2.25 -9.49 -2.26
C THR A 129 -1.46 -9.07 -3.51
N LEU A 130 -2.12 -8.97 -4.68
CA LEU A 130 -1.46 -8.52 -5.92
C LEU A 130 -0.94 -7.09 -5.79
N LYS A 131 -1.71 -6.22 -5.14
CA LYS A 131 -1.30 -4.84 -4.84
C LYS A 131 -0.07 -4.81 -3.93
N THR A 132 -0.06 -5.62 -2.87
CA THR A 132 1.09 -5.76 -1.96
C THR A 132 2.32 -6.26 -2.71
N THR A 133 2.20 -7.33 -3.50
CA THR A 133 3.30 -7.84 -4.32
C THR A 133 3.82 -6.79 -5.30
N SER A 134 2.94 -6.01 -5.91
CA SER A 134 3.34 -4.93 -6.83
C SER A 134 4.14 -3.83 -6.13
N VAL A 135 3.73 -3.44 -4.91
CA VAL A 135 4.47 -2.48 -4.08
C VAL A 135 5.87 -3.02 -3.75
N LEU A 136 5.98 -4.29 -3.37
CA LEU A 136 7.26 -4.90 -3.05
C LEU A 136 8.20 -4.95 -4.26
N LEU A 137 7.68 -5.31 -5.44
CA LEU A 137 8.45 -5.33 -6.68
C LEU A 137 8.88 -3.93 -7.12
N TRP A 138 8.01 -2.93 -6.96
CA TRP A 138 8.33 -1.53 -7.24
C TRP A 138 9.42 -1.01 -6.29
N TYR A 139 9.29 -1.29 -4.98
CA TYR A 139 10.31 -0.93 -3.99
C TYR A 139 11.66 -1.58 -4.28
N ASP A 140 11.66 -2.87 -4.58
CA ASP A 140 12.88 -3.62 -4.91
C ASP A 140 13.61 -2.99 -6.10
N ARG A 141 12.84 -2.59 -7.12
CA ARG A 141 13.36 -1.99 -8.34
C ARG A 141 13.93 -0.58 -8.14
N TYR A 142 13.22 0.30 -7.41
CA TYR A 142 13.54 1.74 -7.41
C TYR A 142 14.14 2.25 -6.10
N CYS A 143 13.89 1.60 -4.97
CA CYS A 143 14.23 2.13 -3.65
C CYS A 143 15.12 1.22 -2.80
N SER A 144 15.25 -0.09 -3.09
CA SER A 144 15.98 -1.05 -2.24
C SER A 144 17.45 -0.70 -1.96
N LYS A 145 18.11 0.02 -2.87
CA LYS A 145 19.50 0.49 -2.72
C LYS A 145 19.63 1.79 -1.92
N ASN A 146 18.54 2.57 -1.86
CA ASN A 146 18.51 3.94 -1.36
C ASN A 146 17.64 4.11 -0.11
N SER A 147 16.81 3.12 0.22
CA SER A 147 16.04 3.04 1.46
C SER A 147 16.41 1.77 2.23
N GLN A 148 16.73 1.92 3.52
CA GLN A 148 17.10 0.78 4.36
C GLN A 148 15.88 -0.08 4.75
N PHE A 149 14.75 0.59 5.00
CA PHE A 149 13.51 -0.02 5.44
C PHE A 149 12.33 0.43 4.56
N LEU A 150 11.47 -0.52 4.22
CA LEU A 150 10.12 -0.25 3.74
C LEU A 150 9.15 -0.48 4.90
N LEU A 151 8.37 0.55 5.23
CA LEU A 151 7.23 0.46 6.12
C LEU A 151 5.94 0.46 5.30
N TYR A 152 5.31 -0.71 5.20
CA TYR A 152 4.04 -0.85 4.49
C TYR A 152 2.91 -0.98 5.50
N VAL A 153 1.94 -0.06 5.43
CA VAL A 153 0.84 0.07 6.40
C VAL A 153 -0.50 0.25 5.71
N ASP A 154 -1.58 -0.03 6.42
CA ASP A 154 -2.94 0.21 5.93
C ASP A 154 -3.38 1.65 6.25
N ASP A 155 -4.37 2.15 5.52
CA ASP A 155 -4.88 3.53 5.63
C ASP A 155 -5.78 3.78 6.86
N ASP A 156 -5.96 2.78 7.71
CA ASP A 156 -6.62 2.83 9.01
C ASP A 156 -5.63 2.68 10.19
N VAL A 157 -4.33 2.81 9.91
CA VAL A 157 -3.26 2.80 10.93
C VAL A 157 -2.85 4.22 11.31
N LEU A 158 -2.54 4.41 12.60
CA LEU A 158 -1.85 5.58 13.14
C LEU A 158 -0.38 5.21 13.41
N ILE A 159 0.56 6.01 12.89
CA ILE A 159 1.97 5.88 13.23
C ILE A 159 2.33 6.99 14.22
N HIS A 160 2.71 6.61 15.43
CA HIS A 160 3.32 7.53 16.39
C HIS A 160 4.83 7.37 16.33
N VAL A 161 5.55 8.49 16.27
CA VAL A 161 7.01 8.52 16.34
C VAL A 161 7.33 9.32 17.58
N ASP A 162 7.92 8.66 18.58
CA ASP A 162 8.35 9.34 19.80
C ASP A 162 9.39 10.42 19.43
N LYS A 163 9.23 11.61 20.02
CA LYS A 163 10.12 12.75 19.82
C LYS A 163 11.43 12.57 20.58
#